data_AF-A0A4Y5Z975-F1
#
_entry.id   AF-A0A4Y5Z975-F1
#
_cell.length_a   1.000
_cell.length_b   1.000
_cell.length_c   1.000
_cell.angle_alpha   90.00
_cell.angle_beta   90.00
_cell.angle_gamma   90.00
#
_symmetry.space_group_name_H-M   'P 1'
#
loop_
_entity.id
_entity.type
_entity.pdbx_description
1 polymer ?
#
loop_
_entity_poly.entity_id
_entity_poly.type
_entity_poly.pdbx_seq_one_letter_code
_entity_poly.pdbx_strand_id
1 'polypeptide(L)'
;MAVGFIGGSYMYDLGDRERMLTLSRLVKEVASTHPHGDDLHEKIFRTFVPLSDLPEARTLMQHVRETLRGARFTGDGPSYGRPYDEAVFGPYFDAFEECALSCADFFEDWGKLKPVRVARVDMPAYLADTGRSLEEIAALSGFDEPFWAKVSD
;
A
#
# COMPACT_ATOMS: atom_id res chain seq x y z
N MET A 1 5.64 -15.89 -0.86
CA MET A 1 4.25 -15.40 -0.91
C MET A 1 4.29 -14.04 -1.57
N ALA A 2 3.54 -13.90 -2.66
CA ALA A 2 3.53 -12.68 -3.46
C ALA A 2 2.54 -11.67 -2.87
N VAL A 3 2.94 -10.41 -2.80
CA VAL A 3 2.18 -9.32 -2.20
C VAL A 3 2.15 -8.15 -3.18
N GLY A 4 1.02 -7.46 -3.26
CA GLY A 4 0.93 -6.23 -4.03
C GLY A 4 -0.39 -5.50 -3.84
N PHE A 5 -0.66 -4.54 -4.70
CA PHE A 5 -1.88 -3.73 -4.64
C PHE A 5 -3.01 -4.34 -5.47
N ILE A 6 -4.22 -4.22 -4.94
CA ILE A 6 -5.47 -4.46 -5.66
C ILE A 6 -6.35 -3.22 -5.55
N GLY A 7 -7.14 -2.93 -6.57
CA GLY A 7 -8.10 -1.84 -6.58
C GLY A 7 -8.84 -1.74 -7.92
N GLY A 8 -10.15 -1.50 -7.89
CA GLY A 8 -10.96 -1.48 -9.10
C GLY A 8 -10.87 -2.80 -9.88
N SER A 9 -10.37 -2.73 -11.11
CA SER A 9 -10.16 -3.87 -12.00
C SER A 9 -8.72 -4.38 -12.03
N TYR A 10 -7.80 -3.77 -11.26
CA TYR A 10 -6.38 -4.12 -11.29
C TYR A 10 -5.91 -4.90 -10.06
N MET A 11 -4.88 -5.70 -10.31
CA MET A 11 -4.10 -6.43 -9.33
C MET A 11 -2.65 -6.49 -9.82
N TYR A 12 -1.70 -6.10 -8.97
CA TYR A 12 -0.27 -6.14 -9.27
C TYR A 12 0.46 -7.10 -8.34
N ASP A 13 1.35 -7.92 -8.90
CA ASP A 13 2.36 -8.63 -8.14
C ASP A 13 3.62 -7.77 -8.04
N LEU A 14 3.95 -7.39 -6.81
CA LEU A 14 5.05 -6.50 -6.49
C LEU A 14 6.13 -7.23 -5.67
N GLY A 15 6.17 -8.57 -5.72
CA GLY A 15 7.20 -9.35 -5.05
C GLY A 15 6.83 -9.79 -3.64
N ASP A 16 7.82 -9.90 -2.76
CA ASP A 16 7.64 -10.55 -1.46
C ASP A 16 7.19 -9.60 -0.33
N ARG A 17 6.82 -10.22 0.79
CA ARG A 17 6.44 -9.56 2.04
C ARG A 17 7.51 -8.60 2.56
N GLU A 18 8.78 -8.95 2.47
CA GLU A 18 9.86 -8.15 3.05
C GLU A 18 10.03 -6.83 2.27
N ARG A 19 9.91 -6.88 0.95
CA ARG A 19 9.91 -5.66 0.12
C ARG A 19 8.69 -4.79 0.38
N MET A 20 7.49 -5.38 0.51
CA MET A 20 6.29 -4.61 0.86
C MET A 20 6.40 -3.97 2.25
N LEU A 21 6.96 -4.67 3.24
CA LEU A 21 7.26 -4.11 4.56
C LEU A 21 8.30 -2.98 4.49
N THR A 22 9.30 -3.13 3.64
CA THR A 22 10.31 -2.08 3.40
C THR A 22 9.67 -0.84 2.82
N LEU A 23 8.82 -0.99 1.79
CA LEU A 23 8.04 0.13 1.24
C LEU A 23 7.18 0.77 2.33
N SER A 24 6.44 -0.03 3.11
CA SER A 24 5.58 0.47 4.18
C SER A 24 6.36 1.32 5.19
N ARG A 25 7.57 0.92 5.57
CA ARG A 25 8.44 1.70 6.47
C ARG A 25 8.90 3.01 5.82
N LEU A 26 9.32 2.97 4.56
CA LEU A 26 9.72 4.17 3.82
C LEU A 26 8.58 5.17 3.69
N VAL A 27 7.38 4.69 3.39
CA VAL A 27 6.18 5.55 3.35
C VAL A 27 5.89 6.10 4.74
N LYS A 28 5.99 5.30 5.81
CA LYS A 28 5.76 5.75 7.18
C LYS A 28 6.68 6.90 7.60
N GLU A 29 7.96 6.79 7.27
CA GLU A 29 8.96 7.82 7.60
C GLU A 29 8.56 9.18 7.02
N VAL A 30 8.16 9.23 5.75
CA VAL A 30 7.74 10.47 5.10
C VAL A 30 6.34 10.90 5.56
N ALA A 31 5.40 9.95 5.67
CA ALA A 31 4.01 10.22 6.04
C ALA A 31 3.86 10.87 7.42
N SER A 32 4.77 10.59 8.37
CA SER A 32 4.78 11.22 9.69
C SER A 32 4.89 12.76 9.65
N THR A 33 5.34 13.32 8.52
CA THR A 33 5.45 14.77 8.29
C THR A 33 4.29 15.37 7.50
N HIS A 34 3.38 14.53 6.99
CA HIS A 34 2.22 14.94 6.19
C HIS A 34 0.97 15.03 7.08
N PRO A 35 0.09 16.04 6.90
CA PRO A 35 -1.23 16.05 7.54
C PRO A 35 -1.97 14.73 7.33
N HIS A 36 -2.52 14.14 8.40
CA HIS A 36 -3.20 12.83 8.34
C HIS A 36 -2.35 11.65 7.83
N GLY A 37 -1.04 11.82 7.64
CA GLY A 37 -0.21 10.82 6.98
C GLY A 37 -0.14 9.49 7.73
N ASP A 38 -0.21 9.50 9.06
CA ASP A 38 -0.26 8.28 9.86
C ASP A 38 -1.53 7.46 9.64
N ASP A 39 -2.68 8.13 9.51
CA ASP A 39 -3.97 7.50 9.24
C ASP A 39 -4.05 6.98 7.80
N LEU A 40 -3.55 7.77 6.84
CA LEU A 40 -3.45 7.35 5.44
C LEU A 40 -2.50 6.17 5.27
N HIS A 41 -1.36 6.15 5.96
CA HIS A 41 -0.44 5.02 5.96
C HIS A 41 -1.12 3.74 6.47
N GLU A 42 -1.85 3.84 7.58
CA GLU A 42 -2.61 2.72 8.12
C GLU A 42 -3.67 2.22 7.13
N LYS A 43 -4.39 3.13 6.46
CA LYS A 43 -5.38 2.77 5.43
C LYS A 43 -4.75 2.10 4.21
N ILE A 44 -3.60 2.59 3.73
CA ILE A 44 -2.91 2.04 2.57
C ILE A 44 -2.34 0.66 2.87
N PHE A 45 -1.65 0.50 3.99
CA PHE A 45 -0.85 -0.70 4.28
C PHE A 45 -1.51 -1.66 5.24
N ARG A 46 -2.52 -1.28 6.03
CA ARG A 46 -3.16 -2.20 6.98
C ARG A 46 -4.55 -2.60 6.56
N THR A 47 -5.37 -1.64 6.16
CA THR A 47 -6.79 -1.88 5.86
C THR A 47 -7.08 -1.73 4.37
N PHE A 48 -7.73 -0.65 3.98
CA PHE A 48 -7.98 -0.24 2.60
C PHE A 48 -8.21 1.27 2.56
N VAL A 49 -8.04 1.87 1.39
CA VAL A 49 -8.30 3.30 1.16
C VAL A 49 -9.78 3.51 0.78
N PRO A 50 -10.58 4.22 1.61
CA PRO A 50 -11.95 4.58 1.26
C PRO A 50 -11.98 5.54 0.05
N LEU A 51 -13.10 5.55 -0.68
CA LEU A 51 -13.28 6.44 -1.83
C LEU A 51 -13.08 7.92 -1.48
N SER A 52 -13.49 8.34 -0.28
CA SER A 52 -13.32 9.72 0.22
C SER A 52 -11.85 10.12 0.39
N ASP A 53 -10.99 9.16 0.69
CA ASP A 53 -9.60 9.41 1.07
C ASP A 53 -8.64 9.16 -0.09
N LEU A 54 -9.13 8.62 -1.22
CA LEU A 54 -8.32 8.35 -2.41
C LEU A 54 -7.53 9.57 -2.92
N PRO A 55 -8.11 10.79 -3.02
CA PRO A 55 -7.35 11.95 -3.48
C PRO A 55 -6.16 12.28 -2.56
N GLU A 56 -6.36 12.18 -1.25
CA GLU A 56 -5.32 12.48 -0.25
C GLU A 56 -4.27 11.37 -0.18
N ALA A 57 -4.68 10.10 -0.26
CA ALA A 57 -3.77 8.96 -0.30
C ALA A 57 -2.86 8.99 -1.55
N ARG A 58 -3.40 9.38 -2.71
CA ARG A 58 -2.61 9.60 -3.95
C ARG A 58 -1.60 10.73 -3.78
N THR A 59 -2.04 11.85 -3.20
CA THR A 59 -1.16 13.00 -2.91
C THR A 59 -0.01 12.58 -1.98
N LEU A 60 -0.30 11.83 -0.92
CA LEU A 60 0.70 11.29 -0.01
C LEU A 60 1.69 10.37 -0.74
N MET A 61 1.22 9.40 -1.52
CA MET A 61 2.09 8.45 -2.22
C MET A 61 2.98 9.13 -3.26
N GLN A 62 2.46 10.13 -3.97
CA GLN A 62 3.27 10.95 -4.87
C GLN A 62 4.35 11.74 -4.09
N HIS A 63 3.95 12.41 -3.00
CA HIS A 63 4.87 13.17 -2.16
C HIS A 63 5.99 12.29 -1.59
N VAL A 64 5.66 11.07 -1.14
CA VAL A 64 6.64 10.08 -0.66
C VAL A 64 7.62 9.73 -1.77
N ARG A 65 7.14 9.38 -2.97
CA ARG A 65 8.01 9.04 -4.11
C ARG A 65 8.99 10.16 -4.44
N GLU A 66 8.50 11.40 -4.51
CA GLU A 66 9.32 12.58 -4.80
C GLU A 66 10.36 12.82 -3.70
N THR A 67 9.97 12.68 -2.44
CA THR A 67 10.86 12.83 -1.28
C THR A 67 11.96 11.77 -1.29
N LEU A 68 11.63 10.50 -1.55
CA LEU A 68 12.60 9.41 -1.59
C LEU A 68 13.58 9.52 -2.78
N ARG A 69 13.11 10.01 -3.93
CA ARG A 69 13.96 10.36 -5.10
C ARG A 69 14.94 11.49 -4.77
N GLY A 70 14.47 12.53 -4.08
CA GLY A 70 15.26 13.71 -3.73
C GLY A 70 16.19 13.53 -2.53
N ALA A 71 15.86 12.62 -1.62
CA ALA A 71 16.63 12.34 -0.43
C ALA A 71 18.01 11.79 -0.82
N ARG A 72 19.08 12.55 -0.55
CA ARG A 72 20.39 11.98 -0.28
C ARG A 72 20.37 11.57 1.19
N PHE A 73 20.05 10.30 1.47
CA PHE A 73 20.21 9.75 2.82
C PHE A 73 21.71 9.79 3.17
N THR A 74 22.13 10.86 3.84
CA THR A 74 23.46 11.01 4.44
C THR A 74 23.28 10.91 5.94
N GLY A 75 23.56 9.75 6.53
CA GLY A 75 23.49 9.62 7.99
C GLY A 75 23.85 8.24 8.49
N ASP A 76 24.87 8.20 9.35
CA ASP A 76 25.46 7.05 10.05
C ASP A 76 24.50 6.40 11.07
N GLY A 77 23.42 5.81 10.59
CA GLY A 77 22.59 4.85 11.34
C GLY A 77 22.98 3.40 11.00
N PRO A 78 22.53 2.39 11.77
CA PRO A 78 22.75 0.98 11.46
C PRO A 78 21.87 0.58 10.25
N SER A 79 22.20 1.08 9.07
CA SER A 79 21.68 0.66 7.77
C SER A 79 22.74 1.00 6.73
N TYR A 80 23.62 0.04 6.50
CA TYR A 80 24.40 -0.03 5.28
C TYR A 80 23.44 0.00 4.07
N GLY A 81 23.57 0.99 3.19
CA GLY A 81 22.92 1.05 1.88
C GLY A 81 21.57 1.77 1.86
N ARG A 82 21.30 2.56 0.80
CA ARG A 82 19.98 3.15 0.56
C ARG A 82 18.94 2.02 0.47
N PRO A 83 17.92 1.95 1.36
CA PRO A 83 16.83 1.01 1.20
C PRO A 83 15.91 1.38 0.02
N TYR A 84 15.98 2.64 -0.46
CA TYR A 84 15.22 3.10 -1.61
C TYR A 84 16.04 3.07 -2.90
N ASP A 85 15.54 2.30 -3.86
CA ASP A 85 15.96 2.31 -5.26
C ASP A 85 14.70 2.54 -6.12
N GLU A 86 14.68 3.59 -6.93
CA GLU A 86 13.57 3.90 -7.84
C GLU A 86 13.30 2.75 -8.81
N ALA A 87 14.34 2.04 -9.27
CA ALA A 87 14.18 0.90 -10.16
C ALA A 87 13.46 -0.27 -9.47
N VAL A 88 13.53 -0.35 -8.14
CA VAL A 88 12.87 -1.39 -7.33
C VAL A 88 11.48 -0.93 -6.90
N PHE A 89 11.35 0.27 -6.32
CA PHE A 89 10.13 0.74 -5.68
C PHE A 89 9.23 1.60 -6.56
N GLY A 90 9.74 2.16 -7.67
CA GLY A 90 8.94 2.91 -8.64
C GLY A 90 7.66 2.19 -9.06
N PRO A 91 7.73 0.89 -9.45
CA PRO A 91 6.56 0.10 -9.81
C PRO A 91 5.48 -0.01 -8.73
N TYR A 92 5.82 0.12 -7.45
CA TYR A 92 4.84 0.08 -6.36
C TYR A 92 4.00 1.35 -6.31
N PHE A 93 4.62 2.51 -6.55
CA PHE A 93 3.90 3.78 -6.64
C PHE A 93 3.02 3.83 -7.89
N ASP A 94 3.53 3.33 -9.03
CA ASP A 94 2.77 3.24 -10.27
C ASP A 94 1.55 2.29 -10.09
N ALA A 95 1.75 1.12 -9.50
CA ALA A 95 0.68 0.18 -9.20
C ALA A 95 -0.38 0.75 -8.25
N PHE A 96 0.04 1.49 -7.21
CA PHE A 96 -0.89 2.16 -6.30
C PHE A 96 -1.76 3.18 -7.05
N GLU A 97 -1.14 4.02 -7.88
CA GLU A 97 -1.82 5.05 -8.67
C GLU A 97 -2.83 4.44 -9.65
N GLU A 98 -2.44 3.39 -10.38
CA GLU A 98 -3.33 2.70 -11.32
C GLU A 98 -4.51 2.01 -10.61
N CYS A 99 -4.27 1.39 -9.43
CA CYS A 99 -5.33 0.84 -8.59
C CYS A 99 -6.28 1.93 -8.07
N ALA A 100 -5.74 3.10 -7.69
CA ALA A 100 -6.52 4.21 -7.17
C ALA A 100 -7.42 4.84 -8.22
N LEU A 101 -6.88 5.06 -9.43
CA LEU A 101 -7.66 5.53 -10.58
C LEU A 101 -8.75 4.51 -10.93
N SER A 102 -8.39 3.23 -11.05
CA SER A 102 -9.38 2.20 -11.38
C SER A 102 -10.44 2.01 -10.30
N CYS A 103 -10.12 2.21 -9.02
CA CYS A 103 -11.12 2.19 -7.95
C CYS A 103 -12.18 3.28 -8.15
N ALA A 104 -11.75 4.51 -8.48
CA ALA A 104 -12.64 5.63 -8.75
C ALA A 104 -13.52 5.35 -9.99
N ASP A 105 -12.91 4.97 -11.11
CA ASP A 105 -13.62 4.66 -12.36
C ASP A 105 -14.62 3.49 -12.16
N PHE A 106 -14.21 2.44 -11.45
CA PHE A 106 -15.07 1.29 -11.19
C PHE A 106 -16.28 1.67 -10.33
N PHE A 107 -16.11 2.60 -9.39
CA PHE A 107 -17.24 3.11 -8.61
C PHE A 107 -18.15 4.00 -9.45
N GLU A 108 -17.60 4.88 -10.29
CA GLU A 108 -18.37 5.75 -11.20
C GLU A 108 -19.21 4.92 -12.19
N ASP A 109 -18.61 3.93 -12.83
CA ASP A 109 -19.26 3.11 -13.86
C ASP A 109 -20.27 2.11 -13.29
N TRP A 110 -20.01 1.55 -12.11
CA TRP A 110 -20.75 0.39 -11.59
C TRP A 110 -21.44 0.60 -10.24
N GLY A 111 -21.19 1.73 -9.56
CA GLY A 111 -21.70 2.00 -8.21
C GLY A 111 -21.19 1.03 -7.14
N LYS A 112 -20.09 0.32 -7.42
CA LYS A 112 -19.53 -0.73 -6.54
C LYS A 112 -18.14 -0.33 -6.09
N LEU A 113 -17.87 -0.39 -4.78
CA LEU A 113 -16.55 -0.11 -4.25
C LEU A 113 -15.66 -1.35 -4.32
N LYS A 114 -14.51 -1.22 -4.98
CA LYS A 114 -13.39 -2.16 -4.92
C LYS A 114 -12.15 -1.37 -4.47
N PRO A 115 -11.95 -1.23 -3.15
CA PRO A 115 -11.02 -0.23 -2.63
C PRO A 115 -9.57 -0.65 -2.86
N VAL A 116 -8.68 0.35 -2.84
CA VAL A 116 -7.24 0.10 -2.91
C VAL A 116 -6.76 -0.50 -1.61
N ARG A 117 -6.06 -1.63 -1.67
CA ARG A 117 -5.39 -2.22 -0.50
C ARG A 117 -4.22 -3.11 -0.90
N VAL A 118 -3.35 -3.36 0.06
CA VAL A 118 -2.34 -4.42 -0.05
C VAL A 118 -3.02 -5.78 0.17
N ALA A 119 -2.70 -6.74 -0.68
CA ALA A 119 -3.24 -8.10 -0.65
C ALA A 119 -2.15 -9.13 -0.96
N ARG A 120 -2.43 -10.38 -0.60
CA ARG A 120 -1.70 -11.52 -1.18
C ARG A 120 -2.24 -11.75 -2.59
N VAL A 121 -1.34 -11.90 -3.55
CA VAL A 121 -1.71 -12.00 -4.98
C VAL A 121 -1.34 -13.35 -5.60
N ASP A 122 -0.73 -14.24 -4.81
CA ASP A 122 -0.58 -15.64 -5.18
C ASP A 122 -1.91 -16.40 -5.06
N MET A 123 -2.30 -17.12 -6.11
CA MET A 123 -3.46 -18.00 -6.12
C MET A 123 -3.06 -19.31 -5.42
N PRO A 124 -3.34 -19.54 -4.11
CA PRO A 124 -4.69 -19.55 -3.51
C PRO A 124 -4.91 -18.51 -2.40
N ALA A 125 -3.86 -17.84 -1.95
CA ALA A 125 -3.94 -16.86 -0.88
C ALA A 125 -4.79 -15.63 -1.27
N TYR A 126 -4.79 -15.26 -2.55
CA TYR A 126 -5.68 -14.25 -3.11
C TYR A 126 -7.17 -14.60 -2.94
N LEU A 127 -7.57 -15.85 -3.15
CA LEU A 127 -8.96 -16.28 -2.98
C LEU A 127 -9.39 -16.19 -1.51
N ALA A 128 -8.49 -16.56 -0.59
CA ALA A 128 -8.73 -16.40 0.84
C ALA A 128 -8.81 -14.92 1.25
N ASP A 129 -8.06 -14.03 0.58
CA ASP A 129 -8.00 -12.62 0.92
C ASP A 129 -9.13 -11.80 0.28
N THR A 130 -9.58 -12.16 -0.91
CA THR A 130 -10.76 -11.56 -1.57
C THR A 130 -12.08 -12.03 -0.96
N GLY A 131 -12.08 -13.18 -0.27
CA GLY A 131 -13.22 -13.65 0.51
C GLY A 131 -13.51 -12.85 1.77
N ARG A 132 -12.57 -11.99 2.21
CA ARG A 132 -12.76 -11.13 3.39
C ARG A 132 -13.67 -9.95 3.08
N SER A 133 -14.61 -9.68 3.97
CA SER A 133 -15.44 -8.49 3.92
C SER A 133 -14.64 -7.23 4.26
N LEU A 134 -15.09 -6.07 3.79
CA LEU A 134 -14.48 -4.79 4.16
C LEU A 134 -14.63 -4.50 5.66
N GLU A 135 -15.69 -5.00 6.30
CA GLU A 135 -15.89 -4.87 7.75
C GLU A 135 -14.81 -5.62 8.53
N GLU A 136 -14.50 -6.86 8.15
CA GLU A 136 -13.41 -7.64 8.76
C GLU A 136 -12.04 -6.97 8.58
N ILE A 137 -11.80 -6.33 7.43
CA ILE A 137 -10.55 -5.61 7.17
C ILE A 137 -10.49 -4.31 7.97
N ALA A 138 -11.60 -3.57 8.03
CA ALA A 138 -11.70 -2.33 8.80
C ALA A 138 -11.60 -2.55 10.32
N ALA A 139 -11.94 -3.76 10.79
CA ALA A 139 -11.85 -4.14 12.20
C ALA A 139 -10.42 -4.43 12.68
N LEU A 140 -9.41 -4.44 11.79
CA LEU A 140 -8.01 -4.57 12.18
C LEU A 140 -7.62 -3.41 13.10
N SER A 141 -7.17 -3.73 14.32
CA SER A 141 -6.65 -2.75 15.26
C SER A 141 -5.19 -2.42 14.96
N GLY A 142 -4.70 -1.30 15.52
CA GLY A 142 -3.30 -0.88 15.40
C GLY A 142 -2.27 -1.90 15.95
N PHE A 143 -2.71 -2.92 16.70
CA PHE A 143 -1.87 -4.02 17.17
C PHE A 143 -1.94 -5.27 16.30
N ASP A 144 -2.95 -5.39 15.43
CA ASP A 144 -3.11 -6.55 14.56
C ASP A 144 -2.18 -6.45 13.35
N GLU A 145 -1.43 -7.52 13.08
CA GLU A 145 -0.68 -7.62 11.84
C GLU A 145 -1.66 -7.66 10.64
N PRO A 146 -1.43 -6.88 9.57
CA PRO A 146 -2.32 -6.92 8.42
C PRO A 146 -2.36 -8.29 7.77
N PHE A 147 -3.51 -8.64 7.18
CA PHE A 147 -3.73 -9.98 6.62
C PHE A 147 -2.67 -10.40 5.60
N TRP A 148 -2.18 -9.46 4.78
CA TRP A 148 -1.12 -9.74 3.81
C TRP A 148 0.25 -10.00 4.46
N ALA A 149 0.49 -9.47 5.66
CA ALA A 149 1.76 -9.63 6.37
C ALA A 149 1.80 -10.84 7.30
N LYS A 150 0.67 -11.43 7.68
CA LYS A 150 0.67 -12.64 8.53
C LYS A 150 1.53 -13.73 7.90
N VAL A 151 2.38 -14.40 8.68
CA VAL A 151 3.05 -15.63 8.22
C VAL A 151 2.01 -16.75 8.24
N SER A 152 1.87 -17.48 7.14
CA SER A 152 1.06 -18.71 7.16
C SER A 152 1.87 -19.78 7.88
N ASP A 153 1.32 -20.33 8.97
CA ASP A 153 1.84 -21.55 9.64
C ASP A 153 1.86 -22.75 8.67
#